data_AF-A0A961H147-F1
#
_entry.id   AF-A0A961H147-F1
#
_cell.length_a   1.000
_cell.length_b   1.000
_cell.length_c   1.000
_cell.angle_alpha   90.00
_cell.angle_beta   90.00
_cell.angle_gamma   90.00
#
_symmetry.space_group_name_H-M   'P 1'
#
loop_
_entity.id
_entity.type
_entity.pdbx_description
1 polymer ?
#
loop_
_entity_poly.entity_id
_entity_poly.type
_entity_poly.pdbx_seq_one_letter_code
_entity_poly.pdbx_strand_id
1 'polypeptide(L)'
;GRHNAIGYVAWHFTVDDHSTYQSLPTNERGEHADYDGPGNRSSIGIEMCENRGNDRSQTIERTARLVAWLMREHGIPLSHVVPHMHWRMIRHDDHRDLGHKKCPHFLLDQGRLGPKWQAFLSKVEGYRRQLGP
;
A
#
# COMPACT_ATOMS: atom_id res chain seq x y z
N GLY A 1 -9.46 16.61 -5.82
CA GLY A 1 -8.00 16.61 -5.94
C GLY A 1 -7.41 17.99 -5.78
N ARG A 2 -7.63 18.66 -4.63
CA ARG A 2 -6.90 19.86 -4.18
C ARG A 2 -6.72 19.86 -2.66
N HIS A 3 -6.77 18.68 -2.04
CA HIS A 3 -6.84 18.54 -0.58
C HIS A 3 -5.59 17.89 0.03
N ASN A 4 -4.69 17.36 -0.81
CA ASN A 4 -3.37 16.92 -0.37
C ASN A 4 -2.45 18.14 -0.26
N ALA A 5 -1.41 18.08 0.57
CA ALA A 5 -0.56 19.24 0.88
C ALA A 5 0.05 19.89 -0.37
N ILE A 6 0.48 19.09 -1.35
CA ILE A 6 1.05 19.58 -2.62
C ILE A 6 0.05 19.64 -3.78
N GLY A 7 -1.23 19.30 -3.54
CA GLY A 7 -2.28 19.29 -4.57
C GLY A 7 -2.29 18.08 -5.52
N TYR A 8 -1.31 17.18 -5.43
CA TYR A 8 -1.18 15.97 -6.25
C TYR A 8 -1.25 14.68 -5.41
N VAL A 9 -1.41 13.55 -6.09
CA VAL A 9 -1.31 12.19 -5.51
C VAL A 9 0.00 11.59 -6.03
N ALA A 10 0.79 11.01 -5.14
CA ALA A 10 2.07 10.39 -5.50
C ALA A 10 2.38 9.21 -4.57
N TRP A 11 2.97 8.15 -5.09
CA TRP A 11 3.29 6.93 -4.35
C TRP A 11 4.60 6.34 -4.87
N HIS A 12 5.12 5.32 -4.18
CA HIS A 12 6.46 4.83 -4.42
C HIS A 12 6.50 3.77 -5.52
N PHE A 13 5.56 2.82 -5.49
CA PHE A 13 5.56 1.72 -6.43
C PHE A 13 4.19 1.50 -7.08
N THR A 14 4.19 1.24 -8.39
CA THR A 14 3.05 0.69 -9.11
C THR A 14 3.38 -0.76 -9.48
N VAL A 15 2.43 -1.66 -9.26
CA VAL A 15 2.58 -3.10 -9.58
C VAL A 15 1.42 -3.55 -10.44
N ASP A 16 1.73 -4.18 -11.58
CA ASP A 16 0.77 -4.90 -12.42
C ASP A 16 1.17 -6.38 -12.55
N ASP A 17 0.50 -7.10 -13.44
CA ASP A 17 0.75 -8.50 -13.73
C ASP A 17 2.05 -8.76 -14.52
N HIS A 18 2.70 -7.74 -15.05
CA HIS A 18 3.94 -7.86 -15.81
C HIS A 18 5.17 -7.34 -15.05
N SER A 19 5.03 -6.26 -14.29
CA SER A 19 6.13 -5.40 -13.85
C SER A 19 5.88 -4.70 -12.51
N THR A 20 6.96 -4.18 -11.94
CA THR A 20 6.95 -3.25 -10.81
C THR A 20 7.71 -2.02 -11.24
N TYR A 21 7.08 -0.85 -11.12
CA TYR A 21 7.70 0.44 -11.43
C TYR A 21 7.83 1.28 -10.17
N GLN A 22 9.01 1.83 -9.92
CA GLN A 22 9.26 2.75 -8.81
C GLN A 22 9.16 4.20 -9.29
N SER A 23 8.15 4.92 -8.81
CA SER A 23 7.91 6.33 -9.12
C SER A 23 8.63 7.28 -8.17
N LEU A 24 8.81 6.89 -6.89
CA LEU A 24 9.50 7.68 -5.88
C LEU A 24 10.53 6.83 -5.09
N PRO A 25 11.68 7.40 -4.71
CA PRO A 25 12.58 6.82 -3.72
C PRO A 25 11.88 6.57 -2.37
N THR A 26 12.22 5.49 -1.66
CA THR A 26 11.60 5.12 -0.37
C THR A 26 11.99 6.01 0.80
N ASN A 27 12.93 6.94 0.59
CA ASN A 27 13.30 8.00 1.53
C ASN A 27 12.62 9.35 1.21
N GLU A 28 11.72 9.40 0.22
CA GLU A 28 10.91 10.59 -0.09
C GLU A 28 9.48 10.42 0.41
N ARG A 29 8.86 11.53 0.79
CA ARG A 29 7.44 11.55 1.17
C ARG A 29 6.56 11.39 -0.08
N GLY A 30 5.54 10.54 0.01
CA GLY A 30 4.46 10.49 -0.97
C GLY A 30 3.18 11.20 -0.50
N GLU A 31 2.14 11.14 -1.33
CA GLU A 31 0.79 11.65 -1.08
C GLU A 31 -0.23 10.57 -1.48
N HIS A 32 -0.29 9.49 -0.72
CA HIS A 32 -0.94 8.23 -1.14
C HIS A 32 -1.95 7.66 -0.13
N ALA A 33 -1.79 7.94 1.16
CA ALA A 33 -2.49 7.25 2.24
C ALA A 33 -3.45 8.16 3.03
N ASP A 34 -3.12 9.42 3.19
CA ASP A 34 -3.96 10.38 3.90
C ASP A 34 -3.74 11.80 3.33
N TYR A 35 -4.06 12.84 4.08
CA TYR A 35 -3.94 14.23 3.66
C TYR A 35 -2.87 14.94 4.49
N ASP A 36 -1.62 14.47 4.36
CA ASP A 36 -0.50 14.87 5.23
C ASP A 36 -0.65 14.37 6.67
N GLY A 37 -0.92 13.08 6.83
CA GLY A 37 -0.85 12.37 8.10
C GLY A 37 0.35 11.41 8.13
N PRO A 38 0.38 10.50 9.13
CA PRO A 38 1.42 9.48 9.24
C PRO A 38 1.48 8.55 8.02
N GLY A 39 0.36 8.28 7.35
CA GLY A 39 0.34 7.47 6.15
C GLY A 39 1.24 8.06 5.05
N ASN A 40 1.12 9.37 4.78
CA ASN A 40 1.99 10.02 3.80
C ASN A 40 3.44 10.17 4.31
N ARG A 41 3.63 10.52 5.58
CA ARG A 41 4.94 10.89 6.15
C ARG A 41 5.85 9.74 6.54
N SER A 42 5.29 8.57 6.85
CA SER A 42 6.07 7.46 7.42
C SER A 42 5.75 6.10 6.79
N SER A 43 5.27 6.08 5.54
CA SER A 43 5.02 4.81 4.86
C SER A 43 5.31 4.83 3.36
N ILE A 44 5.65 3.65 2.84
CA ILE A 44 5.91 3.39 1.43
C ILE A 44 4.59 2.98 0.76
N GLY A 45 4.11 3.81 -0.16
CA GLY A 45 2.88 3.58 -0.91
C GLY A 45 3.08 2.65 -2.11
N ILE A 46 2.27 1.60 -2.20
CA ILE A 46 2.27 0.62 -3.30
C ILE A 46 0.86 0.54 -3.89
N GLU A 47 0.71 0.87 -5.16
CA GLU A 47 -0.55 0.79 -5.90
C GLU A 47 -0.59 -0.46 -6.78
N MET A 48 -1.64 -1.27 -6.64
CA MET A 48 -1.88 -2.46 -7.44
C MET A 48 -2.83 -2.14 -8.60
N CYS A 49 -2.43 -2.46 -9.83
CA CYS A 49 -3.25 -2.21 -11.01
C CYS A 49 -4.47 -3.16 -11.09
N GLU A 50 -5.60 -2.62 -11.54
CA GLU A 50 -6.87 -3.34 -11.70
C GLU A 50 -7.52 -3.14 -13.08
N ASN A 51 -6.75 -2.73 -14.08
CA ASN A 51 -7.26 -2.50 -15.44
C ASN A 51 -7.75 -3.79 -16.11
N ARG A 52 -8.69 -3.66 -17.05
CA ARG A 52 -9.15 -4.78 -17.87
C ARG A 52 -7.97 -5.41 -18.61
N GLY A 53 -7.87 -6.74 -18.55
CA GLY A 53 -6.77 -7.50 -19.14
C GLY A 53 -5.64 -7.84 -18.17
N ASN A 54 -5.54 -7.16 -17.02
CA ASN A 54 -4.56 -7.43 -15.98
C ASN A 54 -4.92 -8.70 -15.18
N ASP A 55 -3.96 -9.60 -15.00
CA ASP A 55 -4.07 -10.71 -14.06
C ASP A 55 -3.86 -10.24 -12.61
N ARG A 56 -4.98 -10.06 -11.92
CA ARG A 56 -4.99 -9.64 -10.51
C ARG A 56 -4.21 -10.61 -9.61
N SER A 57 -4.25 -11.91 -9.87
CA SER A 57 -3.54 -12.89 -9.03
C SER A 57 -2.02 -12.72 -9.16
N GLN A 58 -1.53 -12.51 -10.38
CA GLN A 58 -0.11 -12.21 -10.62
C GLN A 58 0.31 -10.86 -10.04
N THR A 59 -0.57 -9.85 -10.12
CA THR A 59 -0.33 -8.55 -9.48
C THR A 59 -0.18 -8.69 -7.96
N ILE A 60 -1.08 -9.44 -7.31
CA ILE A 60 -1.02 -9.72 -5.86
C ILE A 60 0.27 -10.48 -5.52
N GLU A 61 0.65 -11.46 -6.33
CA GLU A 61 1.85 -12.26 -6.11
C GLU A 61 3.13 -11.42 -6.17
N ARG A 62 3.25 -10.59 -7.22
CA ARG A 62 4.38 -9.66 -7.39
C ARG A 62 4.42 -8.61 -6.29
N THR A 63 3.27 -8.10 -5.89
CA THR A 63 3.15 -7.16 -4.77
C THR A 63 3.63 -7.80 -3.46
N ALA A 64 3.26 -9.05 -3.19
CA ALA A 64 3.69 -9.75 -1.98
C ALA A 64 5.23 -9.94 -1.94
N ARG A 65 5.86 -10.23 -3.09
CA ARG A 65 7.32 -10.31 -3.22
C ARG A 65 7.99 -8.96 -2.99
N LEU A 66 7.46 -7.89 -3.59
CA LEU A 66 7.97 -6.53 -3.40
C LEU A 66 7.89 -6.11 -1.93
N VAL A 67 6.74 -6.33 -1.27
CA VAL A 67 6.57 -6.01 0.15
C VAL A 67 7.57 -6.80 1.00
N ALA A 68 7.74 -8.10 0.75
CA ALA A 68 8.73 -8.91 1.48
C ALA A 68 10.16 -8.38 1.33
N TRP A 69 10.54 -7.93 0.12
CA TRP A 69 11.83 -7.32 -0.14
C TRP A 69 12.00 -5.98 0.58
N LEU A 70 11.01 -5.09 0.49
CA LEU A 70 11.01 -3.79 1.18
C LEU A 70 11.08 -3.95 2.71
N MET A 71 10.39 -4.96 3.24
CA MET A 71 10.46 -5.28 4.67
C MET A 71 11.88 -5.61 5.11
N ARG A 72 12.60 -6.40 4.30
CA ARG A 72 14.00 -6.75 4.59
C ARG A 72 14.92 -5.53 4.43
N GLU A 73 14.81 -4.82 3.32
CA GLU A 73 15.64 -3.66 2.99
C GLU A 73 15.56 -2.55 4.06
N HIS A 74 14.37 -2.31 4.59
CA HIS A 74 14.11 -1.24 5.55
C HIS A 74 13.92 -1.72 7.00
N GLY A 75 14.09 -3.01 7.29
CA GLY A 75 13.86 -3.57 8.62
C GLY A 75 12.41 -3.41 9.14
N ILE A 76 11.43 -3.44 8.24
CA ILE A 76 10.00 -3.23 8.58
C ILE A 76 9.38 -4.57 9.01
N PRO A 77 8.81 -4.68 10.22
CA PRO A 77 8.16 -5.90 10.68
C PRO A 77 6.82 -6.14 9.95
N LEU A 78 6.36 -7.40 9.90
CA LEU A 78 5.10 -7.76 9.23
C LEU A 78 3.89 -6.99 9.78
N SER A 79 3.92 -6.66 11.08
CA SER A 79 2.88 -5.87 11.75
C SER A 79 2.73 -4.43 11.21
N HIS A 80 3.70 -3.93 10.45
CA HIS A 80 3.66 -2.62 9.78
C HIS A 80 3.27 -2.72 8.30
N VAL A 81 2.97 -3.91 7.80
CA VAL A 81 2.30 -4.08 6.50
C VAL A 81 0.81 -3.86 6.72
N VAL A 82 0.34 -2.66 6.35
CA VAL A 82 -1.04 -2.22 6.59
C VAL A 82 -1.71 -1.82 5.27
N PRO A 83 -3.04 -2.01 5.11
CA PRO A 83 -3.76 -1.49 3.96
C PRO A 83 -3.96 0.02 4.09
N HIS A 84 -4.34 0.70 3.01
CA HIS A 84 -4.76 2.11 3.06
C HIS A 84 -5.86 2.32 4.11
N MET A 85 -6.77 1.36 4.28
CA MET A 85 -7.84 1.40 5.31
C MET A 85 -7.34 1.60 6.75
N HIS A 86 -6.07 1.34 7.04
CA HIS A 86 -5.48 1.63 8.34
C HIS A 86 -5.44 3.14 8.65
N TRP A 87 -5.18 3.97 7.64
CA TRP A 87 -4.97 5.40 7.81
C TRP A 87 -6.31 6.14 7.87
N ARG A 88 -6.52 6.92 8.94
CA ARG A 88 -7.65 7.83 9.07
C ARG A 88 -7.37 9.09 8.24
N MET A 89 -8.30 9.46 7.40
CA MET A 89 -8.15 10.56 6.46
C MET A 89 -8.80 11.82 7.02
N ILE A 90 -7.99 12.70 7.61
CA ILE A 90 -8.41 14.04 8.03
C ILE A 90 -7.93 15.03 6.98
N ARG A 91 -8.86 15.67 6.25
CA ARG A 91 -8.50 16.59 5.17
C ARG A 91 -7.62 17.74 5.67
N HIS A 92 -6.58 18.04 4.90
CA HIS A 92 -5.59 19.07 5.24
C HIS A 92 -6.19 20.48 5.30
N ASP A 93 -7.15 20.80 4.43
CA ASP A 93 -7.64 22.16 4.21
C ASP A 93 -8.79 22.57 5.13
N ASP A 94 -9.76 21.68 5.36
CA ASP A 94 -10.95 21.95 6.17
C ASP A 94 -11.07 21.09 7.43
N HIS A 95 -10.04 20.29 7.74
CA HIS A 95 -9.97 19.35 8.87
C HIS A 95 -11.13 18.35 8.93
N ARG A 96 -11.84 18.15 7.82
CA ARG A 96 -12.95 17.22 7.78
C ARG A 96 -12.45 15.79 7.90
N ASP A 97 -13.05 15.06 8.82
CA ASP A 97 -12.83 13.64 8.98
C ASP A 97 -13.59 12.85 7.92
N LEU A 98 -12.85 12.18 7.03
CA LEU A 98 -13.40 11.33 5.97
C LEU A 98 -13.38 9.84 6.37
N GLY A 99 -12.99 9.51 7.59
CA GLY A 99 -12.87 8.14 8.08
C GLY A 99 -11.73 7.39 7.40
N HIS A 100 -12.01 6.17 6.94
CA HIS A 100 -11.01 5.24 6.42
C HIS A 100 -11.35 4.84 4.98
N LYS A 101 -10.35 4.83 4.08
CA LYS A 101 -10.55 4.38 2.70
C LYS A 101 -10.58 2.86 2.64
N LYS A 102 -11.64 2.28 2.07
CA LYS A 102 -11.76 0.82 1.86
C LYS A 102 -10.88 0.35 0.69
N CYS A 103 -9.56 0.45 0.85
CA CYS A 103 -8.56 0.11 -0.15
C CYS A 103 -7.42 -0.71 0.50
N PRO A 104 -6.89 -1.76 -0.16
CA PRO A 104 -7.31 -2.32 -1.46
C PRO A 104 -8.58 -3.16 -1.34
N HIS A 105 -9.66 -2.76 -2.04
CA HIS A 105 -11.01 -3.33 -1.83
C HIS A 105 -11.10 -4.83 -2.10
N PHE A 106 -10.33 -5.34 -3.07
CA PHE A 106 -10.33 -6.76 -3.43
C PHE A 106 -9.60 -7.66 -2.42
N LEU A 107 -8.79 -7.10 -1.51
CA LEU A 107 -8.22 -7.83 -0.37
C LEU A 107 -9.03 -7.66 0.92
N LEU A 108 -10.19 -6.98 0.85
CA LEU A 108 -11.11 -6.84 1.98
C LEU A 108 -12.27 -7.83 1.85
N ASP A 109 -12.76 -8.26 3.01
CA ASP A 109 -13.92 -9.12 3.15
C ASP A 109 -15.11 -8.26 3.57
N GLN A 110 -16.03 -8.01 2.62
CA GLN A 110 -17.16 -7.10 2.80
C GLN A 110 -16.74 -5.70 3.31
N GLY A 111 -15.59 -5.22 2.83
CA GLY A 111 -15.03 -3.91 3.22
C GLY A 111 -14.40 -3.89 4.61
N ARG A 112 -14.08 -5.06 5.19
CA ARG A 112 -13.37 -5.21 6.47
C ARG A 112 -12.11 -6.06 6.29
N LEU A 113 -11.17 -5.94 7.22
CA LEU A 113 -10.04 -6.86 7.30
C LEU A 113 -10.54 -8.26 7.64
N GLY A 114 -10.04 -9.26 6.92
CA GLY A 114 -10.51 -10.62 7.06
C GLY A 114 -9.57 -11.63 6.37
N PRO A 115 -10.09 -12.84 6.07
CA PRO A 115 -9.31 -13.92 5.46
C PRO A 115 -8.49 -13.53 4.23
N LYS A 116 -9.00 -12.64 3.35
CA LYS A 116 -8.26 -12.23 2.14
C LYS A 116 -7.00 -11.43 2.48
N TRP A 117 -7.09 -10.50 3.41
CA TRP A 117 -5.94 -9.73 3.88
C TRP A 117 -4.94 -10.63 4.61
N GLN A 118 -5.42 -11.57 5.44
CA GLN A 118 -4.56 -12.53 6.12
C GLN A 118 -3.83 -13.45 5.14
N ALA A 119 -4.48 -13.87 4.06
CA ALA A 119 -3.84 -14.63 2.99
C ALA A 119 -2.74 -13.82 2.29
N PHE A 120 -2.96 -12.52 2.07
CA PHE A 120 -1.92 -11.63 1.54
C PHE A 120 -0.72 -11.51 2.49
N LEU A 121 -0.94 -11.25 3.78
CA LEU A 121 0.14 -11.21 4.78
C LEU A 121 0.89 -12.55 4.88
N SER A 122 0.18 -13.68 4.77
CA SER A 122 0.80 -15.01 4.78
C SER A 122 1.72 -15.21 3.57
N LYS A 123 1.35 -14.71 2.38
CA LYS A 123 2.21 -14.70 1.18
C LYS A 123 3.45 -13.84 1.39
N VAL A 124 3.28 -12.62 1.90
CA VAL A 124 4.37 -11.70 2.21
C VAL A 124 5.38 -12.35 3.17
N GLU A 125 4.90 -12.92 4.27
CA GLU A 125 5.74 -13.60 5.25
C GLU A 125 6.44 -14.83 4.66
N GLY A 126 5.75 -15.60 3.83
CA GLY A 126 6.33 -16.72 3.10
C GLY A 126 7.50 -16.30 2.22
N TYR A 127 7.36 -15.20 1.48
CA TYR A 127 8.45 -14.63 0.68
C TYR A 127 9.58 -14.05 1.53
N ARG A 128 9.25 -13.35 2.61
CA ARG A 128 10.25 -12.77 3.51
C ARG A 128 11.17 -13.85 4.08
N ARG A 129 10.62 -15.01 4.47
CA ARG A 129 11.40 -16.15 4.96
C ARG A 129 12.35 -16.74 3.92
N GLN A 130 12.00 -16.66 2.63
CA GLN A 130 12.85 -17.16 1.53
C GLN A 130 14.03 -16.24 1.24
N LEU A 131 13.93 -14.95 1.58
CA LEU A 131 15.04 -13.98 1.40
C LEU A 131 16.17 -14.16 2.43
N GLY A 132 15.99 -15.06 3.40
CA GLY A 132 16.93 -15.26 4.50
C GLY A 132 16.86 -14.16 5.55
N PRO A 133 17.67 -14.25 6.61
CA PRO A 133 17.85 -13.18 7.57
C PRO A 133 18.40 -11.87 6.95
#